data_AF-A0A067M1N5-F1
#
_entry.id   AF-A0A067M1N5-F1
#
_cell.length_a   1.000
_cell.length_b   1.000
_cell.length_c   1.000
_cell.angle_alpha   90.00
_cell.angle_beta   90.00
_cell.angle_gamma   90.00
#
_symmetry.space_group_name_H-M   'P 1'
#
loop_
_entity.id
_entity.type
_entity.pdbx_description
1 polymer ?
#
loop_
_entity_poly.entity_id
_entity_poly.type
_entity_poly.pdbx_seq_one_letter_code
_entity_poly.pdbx_strand_id
1 'polypeptide(L)'
;PLGIGGLEDQTRPRPISFQKQAEYYLDISDKSFRHHKYFNFVALNIIQRRTAHLHTYFTVQKPNFEKVAQKLVNISPEILQSVATHLESEGKASDLSKEQKEVFDLLSKVNTISAKIPGSQASKLSDRNTIRAFSGYFGIGHIFLTMNPSAAHSPIFQVMVGDEEVDLQSRFPTLVSAAERAIRLSQDPVAAADFFEFSIKMFLHHLLGWDFVKGRSTHEGGILGHVRAFHGNVE
;
A
#
# COMPACT_ATOMS: atom_id res chain seq x y z
N PRO A 1 29.72 15.03 3.16
CA PRO A 1 30.65 15.46 2.07
C PRO A 1 31.77 14.46 1.70
N LEU A 2 31.70 13.18 2.08
CA LEU A 2 32.57 12.12 1.53
C LEU A 2 31.81 10.93 0.94
N GLY A 3 30.47 10.90 1.05
CA GLY A 3 29.64 9.79 0.55
C GLY A 3 29.77 8.45 1.31
N ILE A 4 30.76 8.34 2.20
CA ILE A 4 31.02 7.17 3.05
C ILE A 4 29.84 6.95 4.00
N GLY A 5 29.36 5.71 4.07
CA GLY A 5 28.20 5.31 4.87
C GLY A 5 26.85 5.64 4.23
N GLY A 6 26.83 6.28 3.06
CA GLY A 6 25.62 6.69 2.34
C GLY A 6 24.74 5.54 1.83
N LEU A 7 23.67 5.89 1.13
CA LEU A 7 22.82 4.92 0.45
C LEU A 7 23.68 4.10 -0.52
N GLU A 8 23.55 2.77 -0.46
CA GLU A 8 24.23 1.82 -1.37
C GLU A 8 25.76 1.86 -1.33
N ASP A 9 26.35 2.25 -0.21
CA ASP A 9 27.79 2.18 0.00
C ASP A 9 28.32 0.74 -0.17
N GLN A 10 29.11 0.52 -1.23
CA GLN A 10 29.71 -0.77 -1.58
C GLN A 10 30.83 -1.19 -0.62
N THR A 11 31.39 -0.26 0.14
CA THR A 11 32.46 -0.54 1.11
C THR A 11 31.92 -1.11 2.43
N ARG A 12 30.58 -1.19 2.58
CA ARG A 12 29.94 -1.66 3.80
C ARG A 12 30.19 -3.16 4.04
N PRO A 13 30.60 -3.58 5.26
CA PRO A 13 30.82 -5.00 5.56
C PRO A 13 29.59 -5.89 5.42
N ARG A 14 28.39 -5.33 5.63
CA ARG A 14 27.10 -6.01 5.45
C ARG A 14 26.25 -5.24 4.44
N PRO A 15 25.78 -5.88 3.36
CA PRO A 15 24.92 -5.20 2.40
C PRO A 15 23.60 -4.80 3.06
N ILE A 16 23.15 -3.58 2.79
CA ILE A 16 21.85 -3.05 3.21
C ILE A 16 21.14 -2.59 1.94
N SER A 17 19.89 -3.00 1.76
CA SER A 17 19.12 -2.56 0.59
C SER A 17 18.84 -1.05 0.67
N PHE A 18 18.69 -0.42 -0.48
CA PHE A 18 18.31 0.99 -0.57
C PHE A 18 17.08 1.31 0.27
N GLN A 19 16.03 0.49 0.16
CA GLN A 19 14.79 0.66 0.91
C GLN A 19 15.04 0.58 2.42
N LYS A 20 15.77 -0.43 2.89
CA LYS A 20 15.97 -0.62 4.33
C LYS A 20 16.78 0.52 4.95
N GLN A 21 17.75 1.05 4.21
CA GLN A 21 18.52 2.20 4.65
C GLN A 21 17.72 3.50 4.59
N ALA A 22 16.85 3.68 3.60
CA ALA A 22 15.95 4.83 3.53
C ALA A 22 14.95 4.83 4.69
N GLU A 23 14.32 3.69 5.00
CA GLU A 23 13.48 3.51 6.20
C GLU A 23 14.25 3.90 7.47
N TYR A 24 15.46 3.36 7.65
CA TYR A 24 16.31 3.69 8.78
C TYR A 24 16.58 5.20 8.91
N TYR A 25 16.83 5.91 7.80
CA TYR A 25 17.02 7.36 7.81
C TYR A 25 15.79 8.16 8.26
N LEU A 26 14.57 7.63 8.09
CA LEU A 26 13.35 8.27 8.59
C LEU A 26 13.15 8.05 10.10
N ASP A 27 13.81 7.02 10.64
CA ASP A 27 13.67 6.56 12.03
C ASP A 27 14.82 7.02 12.95
N ILE A 28 15.88 7.64 12.41
CA ILE A 28 16.96 8.15 13.25
C ILE A 28 16.47 9.30 14.14
N SER A 29 17.13 9.48 15.30
CA SER A 29 16.79 10.56 16.24
C SER A 29 16.90 11.96 15.63
N ASP A 30 17.83 12.15 14.68
CA ASP A 30 17.91 13.37 13.87
C ASP A 30 16.81 13.38 12.80
N LYS A 31 15.83 14.26 12.98
CA LYS A 31 14.68 14.38 12.08
C LYS A 31 15.02 15.02 10.72
N SER A 32 16.30 15.32 10.45
CA SER A 32 16.74 15.98 9.21
C SER A 32 16.22 15.32 7.93
N PHE A 33 16.18 13.98 7.83
CA PHE A 33 15.69 13.29 6.64
C PHE A 33 14.16 13.32 6.50
N ARG A 34 13.42 13.06 7.58
CA ARG A 34 11.94 13.08 7.55
C ARG A 34 11.36 14.49 7.38
N HIS A 35 12.09 15.53 7.82
CA HIS A 35 11.75 16.94 7.58
C HIS A 35 12.33 17.48 6.27
N HIS A 36 13.19 16.73 5.58
CA HIS A 36 13.75 17.17 4.32
C HIS A 36 12.68 17.16 3.23
N LYS A 37 12.42 18.34 2.65
CA LYS A 37 11.37 18.62 1.66
C LYS A 37 11.26 17.62 0.51
N TYR A 38 12.39 17.05 0.07
CA TYR A 38 12.44 16.18 -1.11
C TYR A 38 12.86 14.74 -0.81
N PHE A 39 13.31 14.42 0.40
CA PHE A 39 13.96 13.12 0.63
C PHE A 39 12.97 11.97 0.45
N ASN A 40 11.83 12.04 1.13
CA ASN A 40 10.76 11.05 1.03
C ASN A 40 10.30 10.85 -0.43
N PHE A 41 10.07 11.96 -1.14
CA PHE A 41 9.64 11.93 -2.53
C PHE A 41 10.67 11.26 -3.44
N VAL A 42 11.94 11.65 -3.34
CA VAL A 42 13.03 11.10 -4.17
C VAL A 42 13.27 9.63 -3.84
N ALA A 43 13.34 9.27 -2.56
CA ALA A 43 13.54 7.88 -2.13
C ALA A 43 12.40 6.98 -2.62
N LEU A 44 11.14 7.40 -2.45
CA LEU A 44 9.98 6.67 -2.94
C LEU A 44 10.01 6.51 -4.47
N ASN A 45 10.34 7.57 -5.22
CA ASN A 45 10.45 7.52 -6.67
C ASN A 45 11.53 6.52 -7.12
N ILE A 46 12.69 6.50 -6.47
CA ILE A 46 13.76 5.54 -6.77
C ILE A 46 13.26 4.12 -6.53
N ILE A 47 12.61 3.85 -5.39
CA ILE A 47 12.05 2.54 -5.05
C ILE A 47 11.02 2.12 -6.12
N GLN A 48 10.05 2.97 -6.42
CA GLN A 48 9.00 2.69 -7.41
C GLN A 48 9.57 2.42 -8.81
N ARG A 49 10.52 3.24 -9.29
CA ARG A 49 11.16 3.04 -10.60
C ARG A 49 11.95 1.73 -10.64
N ARG A 50 12.69 1.39 -9.59
CA ARG A 50 13.45 0.13 -9.52
C ARG A 50 12.53 -1.07 -9.51
N THR A 51 11.45 -1.03 -8.72
CA THR A 51 10.42 -2.08 -8.71
C THR A 51 9.78 -2.24 -10.09
N ALA A 52 9.44 -1.14 -10.77
CA ALA A 52 8.92 -1.18 -12.13
C ALA A 52 9.92 -1.83 -13.11
N HIS A 53 11.18 -1.36 -13.12
CA HIS A 53 12.22 -1.93 -13.99
C HIS A 53 12.46 -3.42 -13.74
N LEU A 54 12.50 -3.84 -12.48
CA LEU A 54 12.68 -5.24 -12.10
C LEU A 54 11.54 -6.11 -12.64
N HIS A 55 10.29 -5.68 -12.45
CA HIS A 55 9.13 -6.43 -12.96
C HIS A 55 9.04 -6.41 -14.48
N THR A 56 9.40 -5.30 -15.14
CA THR A 56 9.53 -5.24 -16.60
C THR A 56 10.61 -6.21 -17.09
N TYR A 57 11.78 -6.24 -16.45
CA TYR A 57 12.86 -7.16 -16.81
C TYR A 57 12.42 -8.62 -16.71
N PHE A 58 11.84 -9.03 -15.57
CA PHE A 58 11.33 -10.40 -15.42
C PHE A 58 10.21 -10.73 -16.39
N THR A 59 9.46 -9.74 -16.84
CA THR A 59 8.44 -9.91 -17.87
C THR A 59 9.05 -10.19 -19.23
N VAL A 60 10.02 -9.36 -19.63
CA VAL A 60 10.69 -9.45 -20.93
C VAL A 60 11.51 -10.75 -21.03
N GLN A 61 12.06 -11.23 -19.92
CA GLN A 61 12.81 -12.49 -19.89
C GLN A 61 11.96 -13.76 -20.00
N LYS A 62 10.62 -13.66 -19.92
CA LYS A 62 9.79 -14.86 -20.09
C LYS A 62 9.96 -15.39 -21.53
N PRO A 63 10.16 -16.71 -21.73
CA PRO A 63 10.33 -17.29 -23.06
C PRO A 63 9.21 -16.95 -24.07
N ASN A 64 8.02 -16.64 -23.56
CA ASN A 64 6.85 -16.32 -24.37
C ASN A 64 6.68 -14.81 -24.64
N PHE A 65 7.58 -13.94 -24.14
CA PHE A 65 7.44 -12.49 -24.27
C PHE A 65 7.43 -12.05 -25.73
N GLU A 66 8.42 -12.48 -26.52
CA GLU A 66 8.56 -12.10 -27.93
C GLU A 66 7.30 -12.48 -28.74
N LYS A 67 6.78 -13.69 -28.51
CA LYS A 67 5.55 -14.17 -29.14
C LYS A 67 4.32 -13.35 -28.71
N VAL A 68 4.25 -12.95 -27.44
CA VAL A 68 3.19 -12.09 -26.90
C VAL A 68 3.28 -10.66 -27.47
N ALA A 69 4.49 -10.10 -27.55
CA ALA A 69 4.75 -8.76 -28.07
C ALA A 69 4.41 -8.66 -29.57
N GLN A 70 4.85 -9.63 -30.38
CA GLN A 70 4.50 -9.69 -31.80
C GLN A 70 2.99 -9.85 -32.00
N LYS A 71 2.32 -10.67 -31.18
CA LYS A 71 0.86 -10.76 -31.20
C LYS A 71 0.22 -9.42 -30.85
N LEU A 72 0.70 -8.70 -29.83
CA LEU A 72 0.16 -7.39 -29.45
C LEU A 72 0.26 -6.36 -30.58
N VAL A 73 1.41 -6.29 -31.26
CA VAL A 73 1.62 -5.35 -32.38
C VAL A 73 0.69 -5.65 -33.55
N ASN A 74 0.37 -6.92 -33.77
CA ASN A 74 -0.47 -7.37 -34.89
C ASN A 74 -1.97 -7.38 -34.55
N ILE A 75 -2.39 -6.92 -33.37
CA ILE A 75 -3.81 -6.82 -33.04
C ILE A 75 -4.44 -5.62 -33.75
N SER A 76 -5.58 -5.88 -34.40
CA SER A 76 -6.40 -4.84 -34.99
C SER A 76 -7.06 -3.98 -33.89
N PRO A 77 -6.99 -2.64 -33.98
CA PRO A 77 -7.69 -1.73 -33.06
C PRO A 77 -9.19 -2.00 -32.98
N GLU A 78 -9.81 -2.41 -34.07
CA GLU A 78 -11.24 -2.71 -34.17
C GLU A 78 -11.62 -3.92 -33.31
N ILE A 79 -10.79 -4.97 -33.31
CA ILE A 79 -11.00 -6.15 -32.46
C ILE A 79 -10.81 -5.78 -30.98
N LEU A 80 -9.81 -4.96 -30.65
CA LEU A 80 -9.63 -4.44 -29.28
C LEU A 80 -10.86 -3.67 -28.79
N GLN A 81 -11.35 -2.75 -29.61
CA GLN A 81 -12.53 -1.97 -29.28
C GLN A 81 -13.76 -2.87 -29.11
N SER A 82 -13.92 -3.86 -29.99
CA SER A 82 -15.00 -4.85 -29.89
C SER A 82 -14.94 -5.66 -28.59
N VAL A 83 -13.75 -6.12 -28.19
CA VAL A 83 -13.55 -6.83 -26.90
C VAL A 83 -13.83 -5.90 -25.73
N ALA A 84 -13.36 -4.65 -25.76
CA ALA A 84 -13.63 -3.66 -24.71
C ALA A 84 -15.13 -3.43 -24.53
N THR A 85 -15.86 -3.17 -25.62
CA THR A 85 -17.32 -2.96 -25.59
C THR A 85 -18.07 -4.21 -25.12
N HIS A 86 -17.62 -5.41 -25.48
CA HIS A 86 -18.19 -6.67 -24.98
C HIS A 86 -18.02 -6.81 -23.45
N LEU A 87 -16.86 -6.43 -22.93
CA LEU A 87 -16.60 -6.48 -21.49
C LEU A 87 -17.36 -5.40 -20.71
N GLU A 88 -17.50 -4.20 -21.28
CA GLU A 88 -18.28 -3.09 -20.71
C GLU A 88 -19.77 -3.43 -20.61
N SER A 89 -20.29 -4.23 -21.54
CA SER A 89 -21.68 -4.70 -21.55
C SER A 89 -21.90 -5.98 -20.73
N GLU A 90 -20.95 -6.34 -19.86
CA GLU A 90 -20.98 -7.55 -19.01
C GLU A 90 -21.11 -8.86 -19.80
N GLY A 91 -20.69 -8.87 -21.07
CA GLY A 91 -20.70 -10.05 -21.92
C GLY A 91 -19.81 -11.17 -21.38
N LYS A 92 -20.24 -12.43 -21.52
CA LYS A 92 -19.47 -13.57 -21.02
C LYS A 92 -18.29 -13.86 -21.93
N ALA A 93 -17.18 -14.33 -21.35
CA ALA A 93 -16.02 -14.78 -22.12
C ALA A 93 -16.33 -15.96 -23.05
N SER A 94 -17.38 -16.74 -22.77
CA SER A 94 -17.88 -17.81 -23.65
C SER A 94 -18.33 -17.28 -25.01
N ASP A 95 -18.88 -16.07 -25.02
CA ASP A 95 -19.60 -15.49 -26.16
C ASP A 95 -18.65 -14.76 -27.14
N LEU A 96 -17.38 -14.63 -26.74
CA LEU A 96 -16.33 -14.07 -27.58
C LEU A 96 -16.03 -14.99 -28.77
N SER A 97 -15.85 -14.38 -29.94
CA SER A 97 -15.33 -15.02 -31.15
C SER A 97 -13.92 -15.58 -30.90
N LYS A 98 -13.42 -16.40 -31.82
CA LYS A 98 -12.07 -16.96 -31.71
C LYS A 98 -11.01 -15.86 -31.69
N GLU A 99 -11.10 -14.86 -32.56
CA GLU A 99 -10.13 -13.74 -32.56
C GLU A 99 -10.25 -12.89 -31.28
N GLN A 100 -11.47 -12.63 -30.83
CA GLN A 100 -11.71 -11.88 -29.59
C GLN A 100 -11.17 -12.62 -28.36
N LYS A 101 -11.29 -13.96 -28.30
CA LYS A 101 -10.70 -14.79 -27.23
C LYS A 101 -9.18 -14.71 -27.22
N GLU A 102 -8.53 -14.70 -28.39
CA GLU A 102 -7.08 -14.55 -28.46
C GLU A 102 -6.61 -13.19 -27.91
N VAL A 103 -7.33 -12.12 -28.24
CA VAL A 103 -7.07 -10.78 -27.68
C VAL A 103 -7.31 -10.75 -26.18
N PHE A 104 -8.43 -11.34 -25.72
CA PHE A 104 -8.77 -11.42 -24.31
C PHE A 104 -7.71 -12.16 -23.48
N ASP A 105 -7.23 -13.31 -23.96
CA ASP A 105 -6.16 -14.08 -23.33
C ASP A 105 -4.83 -13.32 -23.29
N LEU A 106 -4.55 -12.53 -24.34
CA LEU A 106 -3.35 -11.71 -24.43
C LEU A 106 -3.39 -10.58 -23.39
N LEU A 107 -4.53 -9.88 -23.29
CA LEU A 107 -4.77 -8.83 -22.29
C LEU A 107 -4.67 -9.39 -20.86
N SER A 108 -5.20 -10.59 -20.62
CA SER A 108 -5.08 -11.27 -19.31
C SER A 108 -3.61 -11.53 -18.91
N LYS A 109 -2.79 -11.97 -19.88
CA LYS A 109 -1.34 -12.18 -19.67
C LYS A 109 -0.62 -10.87 -19.36
N VAL A 110 -0.94 -9.79 -20.08
CA VAL A 110 -0.39 -8.44 -19.83
C VAL A 110 -0.82 -7.90 -18.46
N ASN A 111 -2.09 -8.04 -18.08
CA ASN A 111 -2.60 -7.59 -16.78
C ASN A 111 -1.96 -8.32 -15.60
N THR A 112 -1.68 -9.63 -15.75
CA THR A 112 -0.98 -10.42 -14.73
C THR A 112 0.42 -9.88 -14.44
N ILE A 113 1.09 -9.30 -15.43
CA ILE A 113 2.39 -8.65 -15.26
C ILE A 113 2.25 -7.35 -14.48
N SER A 114 1.27 -6.51 -14.83
CA SER A 114 1.01 -5.23 -14.17
C SER A 114 0.54 -5.36 -12.72
N ALA A 115 0.05 -6.55 -12.32
CA ALA A 115 -0.40 -6.86 -10.96
C ALA A 115 0.68 -6.67 -9.87
N LYS A 116 1.95 -6.66 -10.26
CA LYS A 116 3.07 -6.48 -9.32
C LYS A 116 3.45 -5.02 -9.07
N ILE A 117 2.81 -4.09 -9.76
CA ILE A 117 3.00 -2.65 -9.55
C ILE A 117 1.95 -2.19 -8.53
N PRO A 118 2.35 -1.67 -7.35
CA PRO A 118 1.42 -1.13 -6.36
C PRO A 118 0.51 -0.06 -6.97
N GLY A 119 -0.78 -0.09 -6.63
CA GLY A 119 -1.78 0.87 -7.13
C GLY A 119 -2.27 0.62 -8.57
N SER A 120 -1.75 -0.40 -9.27
CA SER A 120 -2.25 -0.77 -10.60
C SER A 120 -3.67 -1.34 -10.53
N GLN A 121 -4.38 -1.31 -11.66
CA GLN A 121 -5.71 -1.95 -11.77
C GLN A 121 -5.68 -3.43 -11.38
N ALA A 122 -4.58 -4.11 -11.71
CA ALA A 122 -4.41 -5.52 -11.37
C ALA A 122 -4.14 -5.73 -9.86
N SER A 123 -3.50 -4.79 -9.16
CA SER A 123 -3.43 -4.78 -7.70
C SER A 123 -4.83 -4.67 -7.08
N LYS A 124 -5.66 -3.74 -7.57
CA LYS A 124 -7.05 -3.58 -7.11
C LYS A 124 -7.89 -4.83 -7.34
N LEU A 125 -7.70 -5.49 -8.49
CA LEU A 125 -8.37 -6.76 -8.79
C LEU A 125 -7.91 -7.89 -7.86
N SER A 126 -6.61 -7.93 -7.52
CA SER A 126 -6.07 -8.88 -6.53
C SER A 126 -6.75 -8.72 -5.18
N ASP A 127 -6.89 -7.50 -4.68
CA ASP A 127 -7.56 -7.22 -3.40
C ASP A 127 -9.04 -7.63 -3.44
N ARG A 128 -9.74 -7.34 -4.55
CA ARG A 128 -11.12 -7.78 -4.74
C ARG A 128 -11.25 -9.31 -4.73
N ASN A 129 -10.30 -10.02 -5.33
CA ASN A 129 -10.28 -11.48 -5.30
C ASN A 129 -9.99 -12.00 -3.89
N THR A 130 -9.12 -11.35 -3.11
CA THR A 130 -8.90 -11.67 -1.70
C THR A 130 -10.18 -11.51 -0.90
N ILE A 131 -10.91 -10.40 -1.04
CA ILE A 131 -12.19 -10.17 -0.35
C ILE A 131 -13.22 -11.26 -0.71
N ARG A 132 -13.31 -11.65 -1.98
CA ARG A 132 -14.18 -12.74 -2.44
C ARG A 132 -13.79 -14.08 -1.82
N ALA A 133 -12.49 -14.39 -1.78
CA ALA A 133 -11.99 -15.61 -1.16
C ALA A 133 -12.28 -15.64 0.36
N PHE A 134 -12.09 -14.51 1.05
CA PHE A 134 -12.46 -14.34 2.45
C PHE A 134 -13.95 -14.58 2.66
N SER A 135 -14.79 -14.02 1.80
CA SER A 135 -16.24 -14.19 1.86
C SER A 135 -16.65 -15.65 1.66
N GLY A 136 -15.99 -16.35 0.73
CA GLY A 136 -16.23 -17.78 0.48
C GLY A 136 -15.82 -18.68 1.64
N TYR A 137 -14.72 -18.35 2.34
CA TYR A 137 -14.18 -19.19 3.42
C TYR A 137 -14.76 -18.87 4.81
N PHE A 138 -14.89 -17.59 5.15
CA PHE A 138 -15.34 -17.12 6.46
C PHE A 138 -16.83 -16.77 6.50
N GLY A 139 -17.49 -16.67 5.34
CA GLY A 139 -18.82 -16.09 5.18
C GLY A 139 -18.76 -14.59 4.87
N ILE A 140 -19.91 -13.99 4.60
CA ILE A 140 -20.01 -12.56 4.27
C ILE A 140 -19.57 -11.74 5.49
N GLY A 141 -18.75 -10.71 5.27
CA GLY A 141 -18.32 -9.81 6.32
C GLY A 141 -19.50 -9.05 6.93
N HIS A 142 -19.67 -9.15 8.24
CA HIS A 142 -20.77 -8.48 8.95
C HIS A 142 -20.55 -6.96 9.10
N ILE A 143 -19.29 -6.51 9.01
CA ILE A 143 -18.92 -5.12 9.27
C ILE A 143 -18.02 -4.63 8.14
N PHE A 144 -18.39 -3.47 7.61
CA PHE A 144 -17.57 -2.68 6.71
C PHE A 144 -17.26 -1.35 7.41
N LEU A 145 -15.97 -1.08 7.65
CA LEU A 145 -15.53 0.07 8.44
C LEU A 145 -14.41 0.80 7.71
N THR A 146 -14.61 2.10 7.49
CA THR A 146 -13.55 3.02 7.05
C THR A 146 -13.07 3.83 8.25
N MET A 147 -11.84 3.59 8.67
CA MET A 147 -11.21 4.37 9.74
C MET A 147 -10.43 5.54 9.14
N ASN A 148 -10.76 6.76 9.57
CA ASN A 148 -10.09 7.99 9.14
C ASN A 148 -9.59 8.77 10.37
N PRO A 149 -8.52 8.31 11.05
CA PRO A 149 -7.99 9.00 12.23
C PRO A 149 -7.40 10.36 11.82
N SER A 150 -7.86 11.43 12.47
CA SER A 150 -7.40 12.78 12.15
C SER A 150 -6.16 13.16 12.96
N ALA A 151 -4.99 13.14 12.33
CA ALA A 151 -3.72 13.54 12.95
C ALA A 151 -3.77 15.01 13.44
N ALA A 152 -4.30 15.93 12.63
CA ALA A 152 -4.37 17.35 12.97
C ALA A 152 -5.19 17.68 14.23
N HIS A 153 -6.12 16.80 14.62
CA HIS A 153 -6.98 16.96 15.79
C HIS A 153 -6.63 16.00 16.93
N SER A 154 -5.57 15.21 16.79
CA SER A 154 -5.19 14.20 17.78
C SER A 154 -4.09 14.71 18.71
N PRO A 155 -4.29 14.66 20.04
CA PRO A 155 -3.22 14.96 21.01
C PRO A 155 -2.08 13.93 20.92
N ILE A 156 -2.40 12.67 20.60
CA ILE A 156 -1.40 11.59 20.42
C ILE A 156 -0.44 11.96 19.29
N PHE A 157 -0.96 12.48 18.18
CA PHE A 157 -0.11 12.92 17.07
C PHE A 157 0.84 14.06 17.46
N GLN A 158 0.38 15.01 18.29
CA GLN A 158 1.24 16.12 18.75
C GLN A 158 2.41 15.59 19.59
N VAL A 159 2.15 14.64 20.49
CA VAL A 159 3.21 13.96 21.25
C VAL A 159 4.16 13.20 20.33
N MET A 160 3.66 12.50 19.30
CA MET A 160 4.50 11.79 18.33
C MET A 160 5.40 12.72 17.51
N VAL A 161 4.95 13.95 17.21
CA VAL A 161 5.78 15.00 16.60
C VAL A 161 6.84 15.55 17.57
N GLY A 162 6.66 15.33 18.88
CA GLY A 162 7.59 15.74 19.93
C GLY A 162 7.14 16.95 20.73
N ASP A 163 5.84 17.23 20.80
CA ASP A 163 5.31 18.27 21.69
C ASP A 163 5.25 17.75 23.14
N GLU A 164 6.20 18.21 23.97
CA GLU A 164 6.32 17.82 25.38
C GLU A 164 5.28 18.51 26.29
N GLU A 165 4.60 19.56 25.81
CA GLU A 165 3.59 20.29 26.59
C GLU A 165 2.22 19.60 26.59
N VAL A 166 2.03 18.59 25.74
CA VAL A 166 0.75 17.88 25.62
C VAL A 166 0.64 16.81 26.71
N ASP A 167 -0.16 17.11 27.72
CA ASP A 167 -0.52 16.16 28.77
C ASP A 167 -1.63 15.19 28.30
N LEU A 168 -1.25 13.95 28.00
CA LEU A 168 -2.18 12.87 27.63
C LEU A 168 -2.98 12.29 28.81
N GLN A 169 -2.63 12.62 30.06
CA GLN A 169 -3.40 12.20 31.24
C GLN A 169 -4.61 13.13 31.46
N SER A 170 -4.55 14.35 30.96
CA SER A 170 -5.69 15.27 30.98
C SER A 170 -6.84 14.73 30.13
N ARG A 171 -8.07 14.85 30.67
CA ARG A 171 -9.30 14.51 29.93
C ARG A 171 -9.45 15.33 28.64
N PHE A 172 -8.99 16.57 28.65
CA PHE A 172 -9.01 17.49 27.51
C PHE A 172 -7.63 18.14 27.38
N PRO A 173 -6.67 17.47 26.71
CA PRO A 173 -5.33 18.01 26.53
C PRO A 173 -5.38 19.36 25.82
N THR A 174 -4.63 20.34 26.33
CA THR A 174 -4.50 21.64 25.67
C THR A 174 -3.55 21.48 24.49
N LEU A 175 -3.98 21.91 23.31
CA LEU A 175 -3.18 21.82 22.09
C LEU A 175 -2.84 23.21 21.58
N VAL A 176 -1.74 23.29 20.84
CA VAL A 176 -1.41 24.47 20.03
C VAL A 176 -2.52 24.81 19.03
N SER A 177 -2.47 26.03 18.49
CA SER A 177 -3.47 26.54 17.55
C SER A 177 -3.69 25.61 16.35
N ALA A 178 -4.88 25.66 15.74
CA ALA A 178 -5.19 24.83 14.58
C ALA A 178 -4.23 25.03 13.41
N ALA A 179 -3.76 26.27 13.19
CA ALA A 179 -2.77 26.59 12.17
C ALA A 179 -1.43 25.90 12.45
N GLU A 180 -0.96 25.97 13.70
CA GLU A 180 0.29 25.31 14.11
C GLU A 180 0.21 23.79 13.98
N ARG A 181 -0.93 23.18 14.36
CA ARG A 181 -1.13 21.73 14.18
C ARG A 181 -1.06 21.32 12.70
N ALA A 182 -1.61 22.12 11.80
CA ALA A 182 -1.54 21.88 10.36
C ALA A 182 -0.10 22.01 9.82
N ILE A 183 0.65 23.00 10.31
CA ILE A 183 2.08 23.16 9.97
C ILE A 183 2.87 21.94 10.40
N ARG A 184 2.74 21.51 11.67
CA ARG A 184 3.41 20.32 12.21
C ARG A 184 3.09 19.05 11.42
N LEU A 185 1.82 18.85 11.06
CA LEU A 185 1.40 17.74 10.20
C LEU A 185 2.10 17.76 8.84
N SER A 186 2.22 18.93 8.23
CA SER A 186 2.87 19.07 6.92
C SER A 186 4.39 18.90 6.97
N GLN A 187 5.02 19.27 8.10
CA GLN A 187 6.47 19.20 8.28
C GLN A 187 6.96 17.78 8.52
N ASP A 188 6.14 16.93 9.12
CA ASP A 188 6.50 15.56 9.47
C ASP A 188 5.48 14.53 8.96
N PRO A 189 5.46 14.27 7.63
CA PRO A 189 4.56 13.29 7.03
C PRO A 189 4.85 11.85 7.48
N VAL A 190 6.07 11.58 7.96
CA VAL A 190 6.42 10.28 8.53
C VAL A 190 5.67 10.09 9.86
N ALA A 191 5.61 11.11 10.71
CA ALA A 191 4.91 11.03 11.99
C ALA A 191 3.41 10.85 11.76
N ALA A 192 2.89 11.44 10.69
CA ALA A 192 1.50 11.28 10.28
C ALA A 192 1.20 9.82 9.90
N ALA A 193 2.09 9.19 9.13
CA ALA A 193 1.98 7.78 8.76
C ALA A 193 2.09 6.86 9.99
N ASP A 194 3.06 7.11 10.87
CA ASP A 194 3.24 6.38 12.13
C ASP A 194 1.99 6.48 13.01
N PHE A 195 1.42 7.69 13.12
CA PHE A 195 0.19 7.93 13.87
C PHE A 195 -1.01 7.19 13.28
N PHE A 196 -1.14 7.18 11.96
CA PHE A 196 -2.19 6.43 11.29
C PHE A 196 -2.05 4.94 11.60
N GLU A 197 -0.87 4.35 11.38
CA GLU A 197 -0.62 2.93 11.66
C GLU A 197 -0.86 2.59 13.14
N PHE A 198 -0.36 3.42 14.05
CA PHE A 198 -0.58 3.29 15.48
C PHE A 198 -2.08 3.28 15.81
N SER A 199 -2.84 4.25 15.28
CA SER A 199 -4.29 4.37 15.54
C SER A 199 -5.06 3.13 15.09
N ILE A 200 -4.77 2.63 13.88
CA ILE A 200 -5.41 1.43 13.35
C ILE A 200 -5.04 0.19 14.17
N LYS A 201 -3.76 0.01 14.50
CA LYS A 201 -3.30 -1.12 15.32
C LYS A 201 -3.90 -1.10 16.72
N MET A 202 -3.95 0.05 17.37
CA MET A 202 -4.53 0.19 18.70
C MET A 202 -6.03 -0.08 18.68
N PHE A 203 -6.75 0.39 17.66
CA PHE A 203 -8.16 0.06 17.48
C PHE A 203 -8.36 -1.46 17.33
N LEU A 204 -7.64 -2.10 16.41
CA LEU A 204 -7.80 -3.53 16.17
C LEU A 204 -7.38 -4.37 17.39
N HIS A 205 -6.31 -3.98 18.07
CA HIS A 205 -5.80 -4.72 19.21
C HIS A 205 -6.67 -4.54 20.45
N HIS A 206 -6.91 -3.29 20.88
CA HIS A 206 -7.58 -3.01 22.15
C HIS A 206 -9.10 -2.99 22.04
N LEU A 207 -9.66 -2.51 20.94
CA LEU A 207 -11.11 -2.43 20.79
C LEU A 207 -11.70 -3.72 20.24
N LEU A 208 -11.04 -4.32 19.25
CA LEU A 208 -11.52 -5.58 18.62
C LEU A 208 -10.86 -6.84 19.19
N GLY A 209 -9.90 -6.70 20.10
CA GLY A 209 -9.22 -7.84 20.71
C GLY A 209 -8.47 -8.68 19.67
N TRP A 210 -7.81 -8.06 18.68
CA TRP A 210 -7.04 -8.79 17.67
C TRP A 210 -5.58 -8.99 18.09
N ASP A 211 -5.11 -10.24 18.01
CA ASP A 211 -3.71 -10.60 18.21
C ASP A 211 -3.01 -10.70 16.84
N PHE A 212 -2.20 -9.70 16.51
CA PHE A 212 -1.45 -9.64 15.26
C PHE A 212 -0.38 -10.73 15.13
N VAL A 213 0.17 -11.23 16.25
CA VAL A 213 1.18 -12.30 16.23
C VAL A 213 0.53 -13.64 15.94
N LYS A 214 -0.63 -13.91 16.55
CA LYS A 214 -1.37 -15.17 16.36
C LYS A 214 -2.32 -15.15 15.17
N GLY A 215 -2.60 -14.00 14.58
CA GLY A 215 -3.52 -13.84 13.46
C GLY A 215 -4.96 -14.25 13.81
N ARG A 216 -5.40 -13.98 15.03
CA ARG A 216 -6.76 -14.32 15.53
C ARG A 216 -7.15 -13.42 16.70
N SER A 217 -8.42 -13.44 17.10
CA SER A 217 -8.83 -12.77 18.33
C SER A 217 -8.14 -13.33 19.59
N THR A 218 -7.96 -12.44 20.57
CA THR A 218 -7.59 -12.75 21.94
C THR A 218 -8.64 -13.66 22.58
N HIS A 219 -8.29 -14.27 23.72
CA HIS A 219 -9.21 -15.14 24.44
C HIS A 219 -10.48 -14.40 24.90
N GLU A 220 -10.34 -13.15 25.34
CA GLU A 220 -11.44 -12.31 25.81
C GLU A 220 -12.30 -11.75 24.67
N GLY A 221 -11.75 -11.66 23.44
CA GLY A 221 -12.40 -10.96 22.33
C GLY A 221 -12.34 -9.44 22.49
N GLY A 222 -13.13 -8.72 21.68
CA GLY A 222 -13.28 -7.27 21.77
C GLY A 222 -14.74 -6.85 21.94
N ILE A 223 -15.04 -5.57 21.70
CA ILE A 223 -16.40 -5.01 21.83
C ILE A 223 -17.42 -5.67 20.88
N LEU A 224 -16.95 -6.34 19.84
CA LEU A 224 -17.74 -7.08 18.85
C LEU A 224 -17.70 -8.60 19.07
N GLY A 225 -17.18 -9.06 20.21
CA GLY A 225 -16.86 -10.47 20.46
C GLY A 225 -15.58 -10.90 19.75
N HIS A 226 -15.48 -12.18 19.37
CA HIS A 226 -14.32 -12.72 18.66
C HIS A 226 -14.41 -12.45 17.16
N VAL A 227 -13.47 -11.65 16.67
CA VAL A 227 -13.24 -11.45 15.24
C VAL A 227 -12.63 -12.73 14.68
N ARG A 228 -13.38 -13.40 13.80
CA ARG A 228 -12.91 -14.63 13.12
C ARG A 228 -11.84 -14.34 12.08
N ALA A 229 -12.01 -13.25 11.33
CA ALA A 229 -11.08 -12.79 10.31
C ALA A 229 -11.38 -11.32 9.98
N PHE A 230 -10.38 -10.58 9.49
CA PHE A 230 -10.59 -9.29 8.85
C PHE A 230 -9.67 -9.17 7.63
N HIS A 231 -10.09 -8.36 6.67
CA HIS A 231 -9.28 -7.91 5.54
C HIS A 231 -9.27 -6.38 5.57
N GLY A 232 -8.10 -5.77 5.45
CA GLY A 232 -7.95 -4.31 5.51
C GLY A 232 -6.96 -3.83 4.47
N ASN A 233 -7.31 -2.73 3.81
CA ASN A 233 -6.46 -2.02 2.87
C ASN A 233 -6.28 -0.58 3.34
N VAL A 234 -5.15 0.03 2.97
CA VAL A 234 -4.88 1.46 3.15
C VAL A 234 -4.88 2.09 1.77
N GLU A 235 -5.54 3.23 1.63
CA GLU A 235 -5.54 4.06 0.40
C GLU A 235 -4.49 5.18 0.48
#